data_AF-A0A149TZD8-F1
#
_entry.id   AF-A0A149TZD8-F1
#
_cell.length_a   1.000
_cell.length_b   1.000
_cell.length_c   1.000
_cell.angle_alpha   90.00
_cell.angle_beta   90.00
_cell.angle_gamma   90.00
#
_symmetry.space_group_name_H-M   'P 1'
#
loop_
_entity.id
_entity.type
_entity.pdbx_description
1 polymer ?
#
loop_
_entity_poly.entity_id
_entity_poly.type
_entity_poly.pdbx_seq_one_letter_code
_entity_poly.pdbx_strand_id
1 'polypeptide(L)'
;MILGFPSPPRARTPHDGLHPLVRTMIERCPSRTDALRAALMAHMPPPNTELDIVQSGYSIFMKTFGPCPRPYQDRGTALEAAFRPMLAHALDLLDALPPKPAFQTTKDAEHIVQTYVTVHWTVGARAAAMALYDGVT
;
A
#
# COMPACT_ATOMS: atom_id res chain seq x y z
N MET A 1 -6.99 49.86 -1.88
CA MET A 1 -6.47 48.79 -2.78
C MET A 1 -5.61 47.87 -1.92
N ILE A 2 -6.04 46.63 -1.66
CA ILE A 2 -5.27 45.67 -0.85
C ILE A 2 -4.58 44.72 -1.84
N LEU A 3 -3.25 44.77 -1.87
CA LEU A 3 -2.41 43.89 -2.66
C LEU A 3 -2.53 42.45 -2.11
N GLY A 4 -3.05 41.55 -2.95
CA GLY A 4 -3.11 40.13 -2.64
C GLY A 4 -1.70 39.56 -2.61
N PHE A 5 -1.23 39.15 -1.43
CA PHE A 5 -0.04 38.34 -1.31
C PHE A 5 -0.30 36.99 -1.99
N PRO A 6 0.60 36.51 -2.88
CA PRO A 6 0.50 35.15 -3.38
C PRO A 6 0.62 34.20 -2.19
N SER A 7 -0.37 33.32 -2.03
CA SER A 7 -0.33 32.25 -1.03
C SER A 7 0.99 31.48 -1.18
N PRO A 8 1.68 31.15 -0.07
CA PRO A 8 2.90 30.37 -0.14
C PRO A 8 2.61 29.04 -0.87
N PRO A 9 3.57 28.50 -1.64
CA PRO A 9 3.40 27.23 -2.32
C PRO A 9 3.01 26.19 -1.28
N ARG A 10 1.85 25.55 -1.49
CA ARG A 10 1.34 24.48 -0.63
C ARG A 10 2.47 23.45 -0.51
N ALA A 11 2.95 23.21 0.71
CA ALA A 11 3.96 22.19 0.94
C ALA A 11 3.44 20.89 0.34
N ARG A 12 4.12 20.38 -0.69
CA ARG A 12 3.69 19.13 -1.32
C ARG A 12 3.74 18.05 -0.26
N THR A 13 2.60 17.42 0.00
CA THR A 13 2.60 16.28 0.92
C THR A 13 3.33 15.11 0.24
N PRO A 14 3.89 14.15 0.99
CA PRO A 14 4.47 12.92 0.42
C PRO A 14 3.50 12.12 -0.47
N HIS A 15 2.21 12.48 -0.46
CA HIS A 15 1.14 11.86 -1.21
C HIS A 15 0.68 12.67 -2.44
N ASP A 16 1.27 13.84 -2.69
CA ASP A 16 0.94 14.66 -3.86
C ASP A 16 1.35 13.91 -5.13
N GLY A 17 0.35 13.49 -5.93
CA GLY A 17 0.55 12.68 -7.14
C GLY A 17 0.18 11.20 -6.98
N LEU A 18 -0.21 10.74 -5.79
CA LEU A 18 -0.78 9.40 -5.63
C LEU A 18 -2.22 9.34 -6.15
N HIS A 19 -2.58 8.21 -6.76
CA HIS A 19 -3.96 7.91 -7.07
C HIS A 19 -4.80 7.90 -5.78
N PRO A 20 -6.02 8.48 -5.74
CA PRO A 20 -6.82 8.62 -4.52
C PRO A 20 -6.99 7.32 -3.74
N LEU A 21 -7.22 6.20 -4.43
CA LEU A 21 -7.36 4.88 -3.77
C LEU A 21 -6.08 4.43 -3.05
N VAL A 22 -4.90 4.70 -3.62
CA VAL A 22 -3.62 4.35 -3.00
C VAL A 22 -3.39 5.21 -1.77
N ARG A 23 -3.74 6.50 -1.86
CA ARG A 23 -3.68 7.41 -0.72
C ARG A 23 -4.60 6.93 0.41
N THR A 24 -5.87 6.65 0.11
CA THR A 24 -6.83 6.10 1.08
C THR A 24 -6.34 4.80 1.72
N MET A 25 -5.73 3.92 0.93
CA MET A 25 -5.17 2.65 1.42
C MET A 25 -4.05 2.88 2.45
N ILE A 26 -3.13 3.81 2.17
CA ILE A 26 -2.02 4.14 3.08
C ILE A 26 -2.56 4.83 4.35
N GLU A 27 -3.49 5.78 4.21
CA GLU A 27 -4.05 6.54 5.33
C GLU A 27 -4.87 5.68 6.29
N ARG A 28 -5.56 4.64 5.78
CA ARG A 28 -6.38 3.72 6.58
C ARG A 28 -5.60 2.53 7.14
N CYS A 29 -4.33 2.36 6.77
CA CYS A 29 -3.51 1.24 7.23
C CYS A 29 -3.43 1.21 8.78
N PRO A 30 -3.55 0.03 9.41
CA PRO A 30 -3.25 -0.11 10.83
C PRO A 30 -1.84 0.41 11.16
N SER A 31 -1.66 0.99 12.34
CA SER A 31 -0.32 1.41 12.76
C SER A 31 0.55 0.21 13.08
N ARG A 32 1.88 0.36 13.04
CA ARG A 32 2.82 -0.66 13.53
C ARG A 32 2.50 -1.13 14.93
N THR A 33 2.18 -0.19 15.82
CA THR A 33 1.82 -0.48 17.21
C THR A 33 0.58 -1.36 17.29
N ASP A 34 -0.44 -1.09 16.47
CA ASP A 34 -1.65 -1.91 16.43
C ASP A 34 -1.36 -3.31 15.86
N ALA A 35 -0.54 -3.40 14.81
CA ALA A 35 -0.13 -4.68 14.22
C ALA A 35 0.69 -5.54 15.20
N LEU A 36 1.60 -4.95 15.96
CA LEU A 36 2.37 -5.66 16.99
C LEU A 36 1.48 -6.13 18.15
N ARG A 37 0.56 -5.28 18.61
CA ARG A 37 -0.42 -5.65 19.65
C ARG A 37 -1.30 -6.81 19.18
N ALA A 38 -1.78 -6.73 17.94
CA ALA A 38 -2.59 -7.76 17.32
C ALA A 38 -1.83 -9.08 17.15
N ALA A 39 -0.58 -9.04 16.67
CA ALA A 39 0.25 -10.23 16.53
C ALA A 39 0.46 -10.95 17.87
N LEU A 40 0.74 -10.19 18.94
CA LEU A 40 0.87 -10.75 20.29
C LEU A 40 -0.42 -11.46 20.74
N MET A 41 -1.56 -10.80 20.56
CA MET A 41 -2.88 -11.34 20.92
C MET A 41 -3.25 -12.58 20.09
N ALA A 42 -2.87 -12.62 18.82
CA ALA A 42 -3.11 -13.73 17.93
C ALA A 42 -2.08 -14.88 18.05
N HIS A 43 -1.11 -14.77 18.95
CA HIS A 43 0.03 -15.69 19.05
C HIS A 43 0.78 -15.88 17.72
N MET A 44 0.82 -14.83 16.88
CA MET A 44 1.55 -14.80 15.63
C MET A 44 2.97 -14.24 15.85
N PRO A 45 3.95 -14.59 14.99
CA PRO A 45 5.21 -13.88 14.99
C PRO A 45 4.98 -12.39 14.70
N PRO A 46 5.80 -11.49 15.28
CA PRO A 46 5.69 -10.07 14.98
C PRO A 46 5.92 -9.84 13.48
N PRO A 47 5.11 -9.00 12.81
CA PRO A 47 5.35 -8.67 11.42
C PRO A 47 6.70 -7.97 11.25
N ASN A 48 7.30 -8.16 10.08
CA ASN A 48 8.54 -7.48 9.67
C ASN A 48 8.37 -5.94 9.69
N THR A 49 9.46 -5.21 9.46
CA THR A 49 9.37 -3.74 9.33
C THR A 49 8.61 -3.35 8.07
N GLU A 50 8.02 -2.16 8.05
CA GLU A 50 7.35 -1.62 6.85
C GLU A 50 8.29 -1.65 5.65
N LEU A 51 9.56 -1.28 5.86
CA LEU A 51 10.58 -1.27 4.82
C LEU A 51 10.81 -2.67 4.24
N ASP A 52 10.94 -3.68 5.09
CA ASP A 52 11.16 -5.06 4.65
C ASP A 52 9.95 -5.61 3.88
N ILE A 53 8.73 -5.30 4.35
CA ILE A 53 7.49 -5.73 3.70
C ILE A 53 7.34 -5.04 2.33
N VAL A 54 7.61 -3.73 2.26
CA VAL A 54 7.61 -2.95 1.01
C VAL A 54 8.66 -3.51 0.05
N GLN A 55 9.88 -3.77 0.51
CA GLN A 55 10.95 -4.32 -0.33
C GLN A 55 10.60 -5.72 -0.85
N SER A 56 9.97 -6.54 -0.02
CA SER A 56 9.45 -7.85 -0.42
C SER A 56 8.39 -7.72 -1.51
N GLY A 57 7.42 -6.81 -1.33
CA GLY A 57 6.38 -6.53 -2.33
C GLY A 57 6.93 -6.06 -3.66
N TYR A 58 7.88 -5.14 -3.62
CA TYR A 58 8.59 -4.70 -4.81
C TYR A 58 9.28 -5.87 -5.53
N SER A 59 10.08 -6.63 -4.78
CA SER A 59 10.92 -7.69 -5.34
C SER A 59 10.10 -8.82 -5.94
N ILE A 60 9.01 -9.23 -5.28
CA ILE A 60 8.12 -10.28 -5.79
C ILE A 60 7.38 -9.78 -7.02
N PHE A 61 6.81 -8.57 -7.00
CA PHE A 61 6.11 -8.03 -8.17
C PHE A 61 7.03 -7.96 -9.41
N MET A 62 8.26 -7.45 -9.24
CA MET A 62 9.27 -7.42 -10.31
C MET A 62 9.56 -8.80 -10.91
N LYS A 63 9.72 -9.82 -10.05
CA LYS A 63 10.01 -11.20 -10.48
C LYS A 63 8.81 -11.87 -11.16
N THR A 64 7.60 -11.54 -10.72
CA THR A 64 6.36 -12.16 -11.22
C THR A 64 5.88 -11.51 -12.53
N PHE A 65 6.01 -10.19 -12.66
CA PHE A 65 5.42 -9.44 -13.78
C PHE A 65 6.45 -8.74 -14.68
N GLY A 66 7.74 -8.88 -14.40
CA GLY A 66 8.82 -8.52 -15.33
C GLY A 66 9.21 -9.70 -16.23
N PRO A 67 9.63 -9.48 -17.49
CA PRO A 67 9.66 -8.22 -18.27
C PRO A 67 8.31 -7.86 -18.92
N CYS A 68 8.05 -6.56 -19.12
CA CYS A 68 6.80 -6.07 -19.69
C CYS A 68 6.87 -5.84 -21.21
N PRO A 69 5.72 -5.75 -21.91
CA PRO A 69 5.66 -5.37 -23.30
C PRO A 69 6.41 -4.05 -23.59
N ARG A 70 7.06 -3.98 -24.76
CA ARG A 70 7.74 -2.75 -25.21
C ARG A 70 6.75 -1.61 -25.50
N PRO A 71 5.62 -1.83 -26.20
CA PRO A 71 4.65 -0.77 -26.47
C PRO A 71 4.10 -0.19 -25.18
N TYR A 72 4.06 1.15 -25.10
CA TYR A 72 3.68 1.86 -23.88
C TYR A 72 2.27 1.54 -23.39
N GLN A 73 1.32 1.43 -24.33
CA GLN A 73 -0.08 1.10 -24.01
C GLN A 73 -0.21 -0.32 -23.47
N ASP A 74 0.33 -1.32 -24.19
CA ASP A 74 0.30 -2.73 -23.77
C ASP A 74 0.99 -2.94 -22.42
N ARG A 75 2.09 -2.22 -22.18
CA ARG A 75 2.79 -2.19 -20.89
C ARG A 75 1.88 -1.70 -19.78
N GLY A 76 1.23 -0.55 -19.99
CA GLY A 76 0.28 0.02 -19.03
C GLY A 76 -0.86 -0.95 -18.72
N THR A 77 -1.46 -1.54 -19.74
CA THR A 77 -2.55 -2.51 -19.59
C THR A 77 -2.11 -3.76 -18.83
N ALA A 78 -0.94 -4.32 -19.13
CA ALA A 78 -0.43 -5.50 -18.43
C ALA A 78 -0.14 -5.21 -16.95
N LEU A 79 0.46 -4.05 -16.65
CA LEU A 79 0.76 -3.64 -15.28
C LEU A 79 -0.50 -3.31 -14.48
N GLU A 80 -1.49 -2.66 -15.09
CA GLU A 80 -2.78 -2.42 -14.45
C GLU A 80 -3.49 -3.74 -14.13
N ALA A 81 -3.52 -4.68 -15.08
CA ALA A 81 -4.14 -5.99 -14.89
C ALA A 81 -3.46 -6.79 -13.76
N ALA A 82 -2.15 -6.67 -13.61
CA ALA A 82 -1.39 -7.30 -12.53
C ALA A 82 -1.64 -6.64 -11.16
N PHE A 83 -1.66 -5.30 -11.12
CA PHE A 83 -1.74 -4.55 -9.86
C PHE A 83 -3.16 -4.42 -9.31
N ARG A 84 -4.17 -4.29 -10.18
CA ARG A 84 -5.56 -4.03 -9.78
C ARG A 84 -6.12 -5.05 -8.79
N PRO A 85 -5.92 -6.38 -8.94
CA PRO A 85 -6.37 -7.36 -7.95
C PRO A 85 -5.72 -7.18 -6.57
N MET A 86 -4.46 -6.76 -6.54
CA MET A 86 -3.71 -6.55 -5.29
C MET A 86 -4.27 -5.34 -4.54
N LEU A 87 -4.51 -4.24 -5.27
CA LEU A 87 -5.14 -3.05 -4.72
C LEU A 87 -6.56 -3.34 -4.21
N ALA A 88 -7.36 -4.09 -4.98
CA ALA A 88 -8.70 -4.49 -4.57
C ALA A 88 -8.67 -5.30 -3.26
N HIS A 89 -7.80 -6.31 -3.18
CA HIS A 89 -7.65 -7.13 -1.98
C HIS A 89 -7.23 -6.31 -0.75
N ALA A 90 -6.30 -5.37 -0.91
CA ALA A 90 -5.89 -4.49 0.18
C ALA A 90 -7.05 -3.59 0.67
N LEU A 91 -7.86 -3.07 -0.25
CA LEU A 91 -9.04 -2.27 0.08
C LEU A 91 -10.13 -3.11 0.77
N ASP A 92 -10.39 -4.33 0.30
CA ASP A 92 -11.36 -5.25 0.91
C ASP A 92 -10.97 -5.57 2.36
N LEU A 93 -9.68 -5.81 2.62
CA LEU A 93 -9.17 -6.02 3.99
C LEU A 93 -9.37 -4.78 4.87
N LEU A 94 -9.12 -3.58 4.32
CA LEU A 94 -9.32 -2.31 5.03
C LEU A 94 -10.79 -2.03 5.34
N ASP A 95 -11.72 -2.42 4.45
CA ASP A 95 -13.15 -2.26 4.65
C ASP A 95 -13.71 -3.27 5.66
N ALA A 96 -13.10 -4.45 5.75
CA ALA A 96 -13.40 -5.46 6.76
C ALA A 96 -12.67 -5.25 8.10
N LEU A 97 -11.94 -4.14 8.28
CA LEU A 97 -11.28 -3.87 9.56
C LEU A 97 -12.30 -3.74 10.70
N PRO A 98 -12.01 -4.34 11.87
CA PRO A 98 -12.85 -4.15 13.05
C PRO A 98 -12.85 -2.68 13.47
N PRO A 99 -13.98 -2.13 13.96
CA PRO A 99 -14.04 -0.76 14.42
C PRO A 99 -13.05 -0.55 15.59
N LYS A 100 -12.31 0.57 15.61
CA LYS A 100 -11.45 0.92 16.75
C LYS A 100 -12.31 1.30 17.96
N PRO A 101 -11.91 0.98 19.22
CA PRO A 101 -10.79 0.12 19.66
C PRO A 101 -11.20 -1.36 19.86
N ALA A 102 -12.18 -1.86 19.11
CA ALA A 102 -12.98 -3.03 19.45
C ALA A 102 -12.45 -4.39 18.94
N PHE A 103 -11.18 -4.53 18.54
CA PHE A 103 -10.66 -5.85 18.21
C PHE A 103 -10.46 -6.66 19.49
N GLN A 104 -11.38 -7.61 19.72
CA GLN A 104 -11.50 -8.37 20.97
C GLN A 104 -11.29 -9.86 20.75
N THR A 105 -11.30 -10.31 19.49
CA THR A 105 -11.11 -11.73 19.14
C THR A 105 -9.76 -11.96 18.47
N THR A 106 -9.26 -13.18 18.57
CA THR A 106 -8.07 -13.65 17.84
C THR A 106 -8.21 -13.40 16.34
N LYS A 107 -9.42 -13.61 15.78
CA LYS A 107 -9.72 -13.39 14.36
C LYS A 107 -9.58 -11.92 13.96
N ASP A 108 -10.05 -11.01 14.80
CA ASP A 108 -9.88 -9.57 14.55
C ASP A 108 -8.39 -9.18 14.54
N ALA A 109 -7.62 -9.77 15.45
CA ALA A 109 -6.19 -9.54 15.56
C ALA A 109 -5.43 -10.09 14.34
N GLU A 110 -5.73 -11.31 13.89
CA GLU A 110 -5.20 -11.88 12.64
C GLU A 110 -5.50 -10.98 11.44
N HIS A 111 -6.75 -10.48 11.35
CA HIS A 111 -7.18 -9.60 10.27
C HIS A 111 -6.41 -8.27 10.26
N ILE A 112 -6.12 -7.70 11.43
CA ILE A 112 -5.28 -6.49 11.55
C ILE A 112 -3.86 -6.75 11.04
N VAL A 113 -3.24 -7.86 11.46
CA VAL A 113 -1.88 -8.23 11.02
C VAL A 113 -1.86 -8.44 9.51
N GLN A 114 -2.83 -9.18 8.98
CA GLN A 114 -2.95 -9.42 7.54
C GLN A 114 -3.14 -8.12 6.76
N THR A 115 -4.03 -7.23 7.23
CA THR A 115 -4.26 -5.93 6.58
C THR A 115 -2.99 -5.09 6.56
N TYR A 116 -2.28 -5.00 7.69
CA TYR A 116 -1.01 -4.27 7.79
C TYR A 116 0.02 -4.78 6.77
N VAL A 117 0.25 -6.10 6.73
CA VAL A 117 1.21 -6.71 5.80
C VAL A 117 0.79 -6.47 4.35
N THR A 118 -0.47 -6.74 4.01
CA THR A 118 -0.98 -6.61 2.63
C THR A 118 -0.90 -5.19 2.11
N VAL A 119 -1.22 -4.18 2.93
CA VAL A 119 -1.12 -2.77 2.52
C VAL A 119 0.32 -2.39 2.22
N HIS A 120 1.26 -2.66 3.13
CA HIS A 120 2.68 -2.34 2.90
C HIS A 120 3.27 -3.12 1.72
N TRP A 121 2.88 -4.37 1.54
CA TRP A 121 3.32 -5.18 0.42
C TRP A 121 2.77 -4.63 -0.92
N THR A 122 1.51 -4.21 -0.95
CA THR A 122 0.88 -3.54 -2.11
C THR A 122 1.55 -2.20 -2.44
N VAL A 123 2.03 -1.45 -1.44
CA VAL A 123 2.82 -0.23 -1.68
C VAL A 123 4.12 -0.56 -2.42
N GLY A 124 4.82 -1.62 -2.02
CA GLY A 124 6.02 -2.11 -2.72
C GLY A 124 5.72 -2.55 -4.15
N ALA A 125 4.66 -3.32 -4.34
CA ALA A 125 4.21 -3.75 -5.66
C ALA A 125 3.88 -2.58 -6.58
N ARG A 126 3.24 -1.52 -6.06
CA ARG A 126 2.98 -0.30 -6.81
C ARG A 126 4.27 0.36 -7.27
N ALA A 127 5.27 0.47 -6.40
CA ALA A 127 6.56 1.05 -6.75
C ALA A 127 7.24 0.25 -7.87
N ALA A 128 7.18 -1.09 -7.83
CA ALA A 128 7.67 -1.94 -8.90
C ALA A 128 6.91 -1.76 -10.21
N ALA A 129 5.57 -1.69 -10.16
CA ALA A 129 4.76 -1.42 -11.33
C ALA A 129 5.12 -0.08 -12.00
N MET A 130 5.33 0.98 -11.22
CA MET A 130 5.76 2.27 -11.76
C MET A 130 7.18 2.22 -12.35
N ALA A 131 8.13 1.53 -11.71
CA ALA A 131 9.48 1.35 -12.25
C ALA A 131 9.46 0.64 -13.61
N LEU A 132 8.68 -0.44 -13.71
CA LEU A 132 8.46 -1.17 -14.96
C LEU A 132 7.80 -0.29 -16.04
N TYR A 133 6.80 0.51 -15.64
CA TYR A 133 6.11 1.44 -16.54
C TYR A 133 7.08 2.45 -17.15
N ASP A 134 7.87 3.11 -16.30
CA ASP A 134 8.85 4.12 -16.69
C ASP A 134 10.03 3.52 -17.47
N GLY A 135 10.17 2.20 -17.48
CA GLY A 135 11.28 1.50 -18.14
C GLY A 135 12.60 1.62 -17.37
N VAL A 136 12.53 1.94 -16.07
CA VAL A 136 13.68 1.96 -15.16
C VAL A 136 13.85 0.54 -14.62
N THR A 137 14.66 -0.28 -15.31
CA THR A 137 15.07 -1.61 -14.86
C THR A 137 16.56 -1.79 -15.00
#